data_AF-A0A7L1PMA8-F1
#
_entry.id   AF-A0A7L1PMA8-F1
#
_cell.length_a   1.000
_cell.length_b   1.000
_cell.length_c   1.000
_cell.angle_alpha   90.00
_cell.angle_beta   90.00
_cell.angle_gamma   90.00
#
_symmetry.space_group_name_H-M   'P 1'
#
loop_
_entity.id
_entity.type
_entity.pdbx_description
1 polymer ?
#
loop_
_entity_poly.entity_id
_entity_poly.type
_entity_poly.pdbx_seq_one_letter_code
_entity_poly.pdbx_strand_id
1 'polypeptide(L)'
;QSLESELERVMGQFQETRGRMRHLARGRSEKFRQVWIVNEEEAKGLIREALDADRIIHVQQLGMPWEEPRFWFMDNVGPLGGRQEKEDAMQVATQLLEGGIRKFLGIFLRGKGPPPPPCVPPILGVSRWDLPQIPTVVF
;
A
#
# COMPACT_ATOMS: atom_id res chain seq x y z
N GLN A 1 -13.12 -4.04 -48.57
CA GLN A 1 -12.53 -4.55 -47.32
C GLN A 1 -13.68 -4.96 -46.42
N SER A 2 -13.59 -6.12 -45.76
CA SER A 2 -14.68 -6.66 -44.93
C SER A 2 -14.58 -6.11 -43.50
N LEU A 3 -15.71 -5.82 -42.86
CA LEU A 3 -15.78 -5.45 -41.44
C LEU A 3 -15.09 -6.49 -40.55
N GLU A 4 -15.19 -7.76 -40.90
CA GLU A 4 -14.60 -8.88 -40.18
C GLU A 4 -13.07 -8.82 -40.18
N SER A 5 -12.46 -8.47 -41.32
CA SER A 5 -11.00 -8.30 -41.42
C SER A 5 -10.49 -7.12 -40.59
N GLU A 6 -11.31 -6.07 -40.43
CA GLU A 6 -10.94 -4.90 -39.63
C GLU A 6 -11.09 -5.18 -38.13
N LEU A 7 -12.12 -5.95 -37.73
CA LEU A 7 -12.29 -6.43 -36.37
C LEU A 7 -11.11 -7.29 -35.92
N GLU A 8 -10.70 -8.27 -36.73
CA GLU A 8 -9.56 -9.15 -36.42
C GLU A 8 -8.26 -8.35 -36.27
N ARG A 9 -8.02 -7.38 -37.15
CA ARG A 9 -6.87 -6.47 -37.08
C ARG A 9 -6.86 -5.67 -35.78
N VAL A 10 -7.98 -5.05 -35.40
CA VAL A 10 -8.09 -4.25 -34.18
C VAL A 10 -7.90 -5.13 -32.93
N MET A 11 -8.45 -6.34 -32.91
CA MET A 11 -8.22 -7.28 -31.82
C MET A 11 -6.74 -7.67 -31.69
N GLY A 12 -6.05 -7.92 -32.80
CA GLY A 12 -4.60 -8.18 -32.80
C GLY A 12 -3.79 -7.02 -32.18
N GLN A 13 -4.10 -5.79 -32.57
CA GLN A 13 -3.46 -4.58 -32.02
C GLN A 13 -3.74 -4.40 -30.52
N PHE A 14 -4.95 -4.71 -30.08
CA PHE A 14 -5.32 -4.66 -28.66
C PHE A 14 -4.52 -5.66 -27.83
N GLN A 15 -4.41 -6.91 -28.29
CA GLN A 15 -3.65 -7.94 -27.59
C GLN A 15 -2.16 -7.60 -27.51
N GLU A 16 -1.60 -7.08 -28.59
CA GLU A 16 -0.21 -6.63 -28.64
C GLU A 16 0.04 -5.47 -27.65
N THR A 17 -0.86 -4.49 -27.62
CA THR A 17 -0.80 -3.36 -26.68
C THR A 17 -0.90 -3.83 -25.24
N ARG A 18 -1.81 -4.76 -24.94
CA ARG A 18 -1.94 -5.38 -23.62
C ARG A 18 -0.68 -6.15 -23.23
N GLY A 19 -0.03 -6.84 -24.17
CA GLY A 19 1.27 -7.47 -23.99
C GLY A 19 2.35 -6.46 -23.58
N ARG A 20 2.52 -5.39 -24.37
CA ARG A 20 3.49 -4.31 -24.09
C ARG A 20 3.26 -3.67 -22.72
N MET A 21 2.00 -3.41 -22.35
CA MET A 21 1.66 -2.80 -21.06
C MET A 21 2.10 -3.66 -19.87
N ARG A 22 1.92 -4.99 -19.94
CA ARG A 22 2.40 -5.92 -18.90
C ARG A 22 3.92 -5.90 -18.78
N HIS A 23 4.65 -5.92 -19.89
CA HIS A 23 6.11 -5.83 -19.88
C HIS A 23 6.61 -4.50 -19.30
N LEU A 24 5.98 -3.38 -19.67
CA LEU A 24 6.32 -2.07 -19.13
C LEU A 24 6.00 -1.98 -17.63
N ALA A 25 4.88 -2.52 -17.17
CA ALA A 25 4.53 -2.54 -15.76
C ALA A 25 5.57 -3.30 -14.93
N ARG A 26 5.99 -4.49 -15.41
CA ARG A 26 7.05 -5.29 -14.77
C ARG A 26 8.38 -4.53 -14.74
N GLY A 27 8.83 -4.01 -15.88
CA GLY A 27 10.09 -3.26 -15.97
C GLY A 27 10.10 -1.98 -15.13
N ARG A 28 8.96 -1.28 -15.02
CA ARG A 28 8.83 -0.11 -14.14
C ARG A 28 8.95 -0.49 -12.67
N SER A 29 8.34 -1.60 -12.25
CA SER A 29 8.43 -2.07 -10.86
C SER A 29 9.86 -2.42 -10.46
N GLU A 30 10.60 -3.08 -11.36
CA GLU A 30 12.00 -3.43 -11.14
C GLU A 30 12.89 -2.19 -11.05
N LYS A 31 12.75 -1.26 -12.00
CA LYS A 31 13.49 0.01 -11.98
C LYS A 31 13.18 0.84 -10.74
N PHE A 32 11.91 0.90 -10.33
CA PHE A 32 11.51 1.59 -9.11
C PHE A 32 12.18 0.99 -7.88
N ARG A 33 12.19 -0.34 -7.75
CA ARG A 33 12.85 -1.03 -6.65
C ARG A 33 14.35 -0.73 -6.61
N GLN A 34 15.02 -0.70 -7.76
CA GLN A 34 16.45 -0.40 -7.82
C GLN A 34 16.75 1.03 -7.34
N VAL A 35 16.01 2.01 -7.84
CA VAL A 35 16.19 3.42 -7.44
C VAL A 35 15.86 3.60 -5.96
N TRP A 36 14.82 2.92 -5.47
CA TRP A 36 14.46 2.95 -4.06
C TRP A 36 15.61 2.51 -3.15
N ILE A 37 16.22 1.35 -3.44
CA ILE A 37 17.30 0.80 -2.61
C ILE A 37 18.48 1.77 -2.53
N VAL A 38 18.85 2.39 -3.65
CA VAL A 38 19.96 3.35 -3.68
C VAL A 38 19.61 4.59 -2.84
N ASN A 39 18.43 5.16 -3.03
CA ASN A 39 17.98 6.34 -2.29
C ASN A 39 17.79 6.05 -0.79
N GLU A 40 17.33 4.85 -0.44
CA GLU A 40 17.18 4.41 0.95
C GLU A 40 18.53 4.34 1.65
N GLU A 41 19.56 3.80 1.00
CA GLU A 41 20.90 3.76 1.59
C GLU A 41 21.49 5.17 1.75
N GLU A 42 21.32 6.03 0.75
CA GLU A 42 21.76 7.44 0.82
C GLU A 42 21.07 8.19 1.97
N ALA A 43 19.74 8.06 2.09
CA ALA A 43 18.98 8.67 3.17
C ALA A 43 19.42 8.15 4.54
N LYS A 44 19.69 6.85 4.69
CA LYS A 44 20.22 6.28 5.93
C LYS A 44 21.61 6.81 6.26
N GLY A 45 22.46 7.01 5.25
CA GLY A 45 23.75 7.68 5.41
C GLY A 45 23.60 9.07 6.03
N LEU A 46 22.71 9.89 5.48
CA LEU A 46 22.43 11.25 5.98
C LEU A 46 21.88 11.24 7.41
N ILE A 47 21.01 10.29 7.75
CA ILE A 47 20.49 10.17 9.12
C ILE A 47 21.61 9.82 10.10
N ARG A 48 22.52 8.91 9.74
CA ARG A 48 23.68 8.57 10.59
C ARG A 48 24.57 9.79 10.83
N GLU A 49 24.82 10.60 9.79
CA GLU A 49 25.57 11.85 9.91
C GLU A 49 24.87 12.85 10.84
N ALA A 50 23.56 13.01 10.70
CA ALA A 50 22.78 13.87 11.57
C ALA A 50 22.79 13.40 13.04
N LEU A 51 22.73 12.09 13.28
CA LEU A 51 22.82 11.51 14.62
C LEU A 51 24.20 11.70 15.26
N ASP A 52 25.28 11.62 14.47
CA ASP A 52 26.62 11.90 14.98
C ASP A 52 26.76 13.39 15.37
N ALA A 53 26.25 14.29 14.54
CA ALA A 53 26.20 15.72 14.87
C ALA A 53 25.37 15.99 16.13
N ASP A 54 24.20 15.35 16.25
CA ASP A 54 23.32 15.46 17.42
C ASP A 54 24.03 14.98 18.69
N ARG A 55 24.73 13.84 18.61
CA ARG A 55 25.56 13.32 19.70
C ARG A 55 26.65 14.30 20.12
N ILE A 56 27.35 14.91 19.16
CA ILE A 56 28.41 15.89 19.43
C ILE A 56 27.83 17.10 20.17
N ILE A 57 26.69 17.64 19.71
CA ILE A 57 26.04 18.78 20.35
C ILE A 57 25.62 18.43 21.78
N HIS A 58 24.97 17.29 21.98
CA HIS A 58 24.52 16.85 23.30
C HIS A 58 25.66 16.67 24.29
N VAL A 59 26.71 15.93 23.89
CA VAL A 59 27.81 15.59 24.80
C VAL A 59 28.75 16.78 25.00
N GLN A 60 29.12 17.48 23.93
CA GLN A 60 30.16 18.52 24.01
C GLN A 60 29.59 19.89 24.38
N GLN A 61 28.49 20.30 23.75
CA GLN A 61 27.96 21.66 23.94
C GLN A 61 27.01 21.74 25.14
N LEU A 62 26.18 20.71 25.35
CA LEU A 62 25.18 20.70 26.41
C LEU A 62 25.66 19.98 27.68
N GLY A 63 26.71 19.15 27.58
CA GLY A 63 27.21 18.36 28.71
C GLY A 63 26.20 17.33 29.22
N MET A 64 25.26 16.93 28.37
CA MET A 64 24.20 15.96 28.70
C MET A 64 24.49 14.60 28.05
N PRO A 65 24.07 13.48 28.67
CA PRO A 65 24.19 12.17 28.05
C PRO A 65 23.30 12.12 26.79
N TRP A 66 23.84 11.61 25.70
CA TRP A 66 23.10 11.37 24.47
C TRP A 66 22.60 9.93 24.43
N GLU A 67 21.30 9.75 24.17
CA GLU A 67 20.67 8.46 23.95
C GLU A 67 20.25 8.33 22.47
N GLU A 68 20.74 7.30 21.81
CA GLU A 68 20.45 7.08 20.39
C GLU A 68 18.96 6.73 20.19
N PRO A 69 18.22 7.49 19.34
CA PRO A 69 16.83 7.19 19.06
C PRO A 69 16.71 5.89 18.24
N ARG A 70 15.81 5.00 18.64
CA ARG A 70 15.60 3.73 17.94
C ARG A 70 14.62 3.89 16.76
N PHE A 71 15.16 3.86 15.54
CA PHE A 71 14.37 3.97 14.32
C PHE A 71 14.09 2.60 13.69
N TRP A 72 12.83 2.14 13.75
CA TRP A 72 12.38 0.88 13.16
C TRP A 72 12.59 0.76 11.64
N PHE A 73 12.78 1.88 10.94
CA PHE A 73 12.96 1.92 9.49
C PHE A 73 14.44 1.85 9.06
N MET A 74 15.40 2.01 9.99
CA MET A 74 16.82 1.93 9.65
C MET A 74 17.27 0.50 9.33
N ASP A 75 16.54 -0.50 9.83
CA ASP A 75 16.85 -1.92 9.64
C ASP A 75 16.23 -2.53 8.36
N ASN A 76 15.38 -1.80 7.65
CA ASN A 76 14.67 -2.31 6.47
C ASN A 76 15.56 -2.35 5.21
N VAL A 77 15.24 -3.20 4.24
CA VAL A 77 15.86 -3.15 2.91
C VAL A 77 14.78 -3.26 1.84
N GLY A 78 14.55 -2.16 1.13
CA GLY A 78 13.59 -2.07 0.04
C GLY A 78 12.29 -1.34 0.38
N PRO A 79 11.38 -1.20 -0.61
CA PRO A 79 10.16 -0.41 -0.47
C PRO A 79 9.31 -0.83 0.74
N LEU A 80 8.90 0.15 1.55
CA LEU A 80 7.97 -0.07 2.65
C LEU A 80 6.64 -0.59 2.10
N GLY A 81 6.32 -1.83 2.43
CA GLY A 81 5.18 -2.54 1.89
C GLY A 81 5.48 -3.06 0.48
N GLY A 82 5.55 -4.39 0.35
CA GLY A 82 5.35 -5.00 -0.96
C GLY A 82 4.07 -4.41 -1.54
N ARG A 83 4.17 -3.77 -2.71
CA ARG A 83 3.02 -3.29 -3.47
C ARG A 83 2.02 -4.45 -3.46
N GLN A 84 0.92 -4.35 -2.72
CA GLN A 84 -0.16 -5.32 -2.86
C GLN A 84 -0.41 -5.35 -4.36
N GLU A 85 -0.19 -6.51 -4.97
CA GLU A 85 -0.48 -6.71 -6.38
C GLU A 85 -1.97 -6.43 -6.48
N LYS A 86 -2.33 -5.19 -6.84
CA LYS A 86 -3.70 -4.87 -7.16
C LYS A 86 -3.99 -5.78 -8.34
N GLU A 87 -4.85 -6.77 -8.11
CA GLU A 87 -5.28 -7.69 -9.13
C GLU A 87 -5.63 -6.88 -10.39
N ASP A 88 -5.16 -7.33 -11.54
CA ASP A 88 -5.42 -6.65 -12.80
C ASP A 88 -6.94 -6.47 -12.92
N ALA A 89 -7.40 -5.25 -13.27
CA ALA A 89 -8.82 -4.93 -13.29
C ALA A 89 -9.63 -5.91 -14.14
N MET A 90 -8.99 -6.47 -15.18
CA MET A 90 -9.55 -7.52 -16.02
C MET A 90 -9.72 -8.85 -15.27
N GLN A 91 -8.75 -9.22 -14.43
CA GLN A 91 -8.76 -10.44 -13.63
C GLN A 91 -9.79 -10.35 -12.49
N VAL A 92 -9.90 -9.17 -11.86
CA VAL A 92 -10.98 -8.86 -10.92
C VAL A 92 -12.34 -8.97 -11.61
N ALA A 93 -12.46 -8.41 -12.82
CA ALA A 93 -13.70 -8.48 -13.60
C ALA A 93 -14.07 -9.92 -13.98
N THR A 94 -13.13 -10.76 -14.43
CA THR A 94 -13.42 -12.19 -14.70
C THR A 94 -13.79 -12.95 -13.44
N GLN A 95 -13.09 -12.74 -12.32
CA GLN A 95 -13.46 -13.34 -11.04
C GLN A 95 -14.86 -12.91 -10.58
N LEU A 96 -15.27 -11.65 -10.84
CA LEU A 96 -16.60 -11.14 -10.52
C LEU A 96 -17.70 -11.80 -11.37
N LEU A 97 -17.39 -12.06 -12.64
CA LEU A 97 -18.29 -12.71 -13.60
C LEU A 97 -18.42 -14.22 -13.33
N GLU A 98 -17.31 -14.89 -13.01
CA GLU A 98 -17.28 -16.34 -12.70
C GLU A 98 -17.76 -16.66 -11.28
N GLY A 99 -17.37 -15.85 -10.30
CA GLY A 99 -17.72 -16.01 -8.90
C GLY A 99 -19.12 -15.49 -8.55
N GLY A 100 -19.67 -14.62 -9.38
CA GLY A 100 -20.95 -13.94 -9.15
C GLY A 100 -20.85 -12.86 -8.07
N ILE A 101 -21.52 -11.73 -8.32
CA ILE A 101 -21.60 -10.54 -7.45
C ILE A 101 -21.90 -10.87 -5.98
N ARG A 102 -22.70 -11.92 -5.73
CA ARG A 102 -23.09 -12.37 -4.37
C ARG A 102 -21.92 -12.90 -3.54
N LYS A 103 -20.96 -13.61 -4.15
CA LYS A 103 -19.76 -14.09 -3.44
C LYS A 103 -18.78 -12.96 -3.22
N PHE A 104 -18.64 -12.07 -4.21
CA PHE A 104 -17.72 -10.94 -4.18
C PHE A 104 -18.10 -9.87 -3.13
N LEU A 105 -19.39 -9.56 -3.00
CA LEU A 105 -19.90 -8.63 -1.98
C LEU A 105 -20.16 -9.30 -0.62
N GLY A 106 -19.86 -10.60 -0.46
CA GLY A 106 -20.09 -11.32 0.79
C GLY A 106 -21.53 -11.25 1.30
N ILE A 107 -22.52 -11.10 0.39
CA ILE A 107 -23.93 -10.99 0.76
C ILE A 107 -24.46 -12.40 0.99
N PHE A 108 -24.17 -12.95 2.18
CA PHE A 108 -24.84 -14.13 2.69
C PHE A 108 -26.28 -13.71 3.01
N LEU A 109 -27.27 -14.18 2.24
CA LEU A 109 -28.68 -14.07 2.62
C LEU A 109 -28.90 -14.93 3.88
N ARG A 110 -28.57 -14.39 5.06
CA ARG A 110 -28.79 -15.04 6.36
C ARG A 110 -30.29 -15.03 6.64
N GLY A 111 -30.98 -16.07 6.18
CA GLY A 111 -32.26 -16.46 6.75
C GLY A 111 -32.09 -16.75 8.25
N LYS A 112 -32.84 -15.99 9.06
CA LYS A 112 -33.14 -16.14 10.50
C LYS A 112 -32.09 -16.83 11.39
N GLY A 113 -31.31 -16.00 12.11
CA GLY A 113 -30.68 -16.38 13.39
C GLY A 113 -31.51 -15.87 14.59
N PRO A 114 -31.36 -16.47 15.79
CA PRO A 114 -32.14 -16.10 16.98
C PRO A 114 -31.81 -14.67 17.47
N PRO A 115 -32.72 -14.02 18.22
CA PRO A 115 -32.59 -12.62 18.60
C PRO A 115 -31.38 -12.38 19.53
N PRO A 116 -30.79 -11.17 19.50
CA PRO A 116 -29.66 -10.83 20.36
C PRO A 116 -30.09 -10.76 21.84
N PRO A 117 -29.20 -11.11 22.79
CA PRO A 117 -29.45 -10.92 24.21
C PRO A 117 -29.57 -9.42 24.57
N PRO A 118 -30.29 -9.08 25.66
CA PRO A 118 -30.58 -7.70 26.03
C PRO A 118 -29.29 -6.89 26.24
N CYS A 119 -29.27 -5.71 25.64
CA CYS A 119 -28.20 -4.72 25.73
C CYS A 119 -27.88 -4.39 27.20
N VAL A 120 -26.64 -4.63 27.62
CA VAL A 120 -26.10 -4.00 28.83
C VAL A 120 -25.86 -2.52 28.50
N PRO A 121 -26.33 -1.55 29.31
CA PRO A 121 -26.11 -0.15 29.03
C PRO A 121 -24.61 0.20 29.11
N PRO A 122 -24.10 1.13 28.30
CA PRO A 122 -22.73 1.60 28.44
C PRO A 122 -22.54 2.28 29.79
N ILE A 123 -21.48 1.90 30.50
CA ILE A 123 -20.92 2.72 31.56
C ILE A 123 -20.55 4.07 30.93
N LEU A 124 -21.02 5.13 31.57
CA LEU A 124 -20.90 6.53 31.17
C LEU A 124 -19.51 6.87 30.60
N GLY A 125 -19.50 7.47 29.40
CA GLY A 125 -18.59 8.60 29.17
C GLY A 125 -17.42 8.46 28.19
N VAL A 126 -17.46 7.62 27.15
CA VAL A 126 -16.54 7.79 26.00
C VAL A 126 -17.28 7.60 24.68
N SER A 127 -17.43 8.70 23.93
CA SER A 127 -17.97 8.69 22.58
C SER A 127 -16.96 8.06 21.63
N ARG A 128 -17.43 7.17 20.74
CA ARG A 128 -16.63 6.48 19.70
C ARG A 128 -15.92 7.42 18.70
N TRP A 129 -16.10 8.74 18.82
CA TRP A 129 -15.58 9.74 17.89
C TRP A 129 -14.35 10.50 18.39
N ASP A 130 -13.83 10.19 19.58
CA ASP A 130 -12.65 10.87 20.14
C ASP A 130 -11.32 10.15 19.81
N LEU A 131 -11.09 9.88 18.52
CA LEU A 131 -9.76 9.51 18.01
C LEU A 131 -9.17 10.75 17.31
N PRO A 132 -7.94 11.19 17.66
CA PRO A 132 -7.32 12.33 16.99
C PRO A 132 -7.13 12.01 15.50
N GLN A 133 -7.69 12.87 14.66
CA GLN A 133 -7.48 12.86 13.21
C GLN A 133 -5.98 13.07 12.96
N ILE A 134 -5.30 12.03 12.45
CA ILE A 134 -3.94 12.18 11.92
C ILE A 134 -4.08 13.00 10.62
N PRO A 135 -3.38 14.14 10.46
CA PRO A 135 -3.49 14.92 9.24
C PRO A 135 -2.86 14.14 8.08
N THR A 136 -3.69 13.83 7.08
CA THR A 136 -3.24 13.37 5.77
C THR A 136 -2.46 14.51 5.11
N VAL A 137 -1.13 14.44 5.14
CA VAL A 137 -0.29 15.29 4.28
C VAL A 137 -0.51 14.83 2.84
N VAL A 138 -1.13 15.72 2.07
CA VAL A 138 -1.27 15.61 0.62
C VAL A 138 0.10 15.89 0.00
N PHE A 139 0.62 14.93 -0.76
CA PHE A 139 1.59 15.18 -1.82
C PHE A 139 0.88 15.01 -3.16
#